data_AF-A0A9C8I726-F1
#
_entry.id   AF-A0A9C8I726-F1
#
_cell.length_a   1.000
_cell.length_b   1.000
_cell.length_c   1.000
_cell.angle_alpha   90.00
_cell.angle_beta   90.00
_cell.angle_gamma   90.00
#
_symmetry.space_group_name_H-M   'P 1'
#
loop_
_entity.id
_entity.type
_entity.pdbx_description
1 polymer ?
#
loop_
_entity_poly.entity_id
_entity_poly.type
_entity_poly.pdbx_seq_one_letter_code
_entity_poly.pdbx_strand_id
1 'polypeptide(L)'
;MRFLSLSLTCILLAGLIACSSTLQVTTPDLTGDRIVSSDTNRTLWGLYDVSIDPDTLEATVVPSRTAMFMLNVNTFMNMNPTAVGLQIIDGTQLKTEGLITLNVSLTHPLPTKPKLAGLDVHCAFMTDSTATLTYDPTLAYAVDGYNPVLLNPDGWTRWY
;
A
#
# COMPACT_ATOMS: atom_id res chain seq x y z
N MET A 1 -52.72 -30.81 9.07
CA MET A 1 -52.56 -29.70 8.09
C MET A 1 -52.62 -28.30 8.71
N ARG A 2 -53.44 -28.03 9.74
CA ARG A 2 -53.51 -26.71 10.41
C ARG A 2 -52.22 -26.29 11.15
N PHE A 3 -51.53 -27.21 11.81
CA PHE A 3 -50.27 -26.91 12.53
C PHE A 3 -49.07 -26.61 11.61
N LEU A 4 -49.04 -27.25 10.43
CA LEU A 4 -47.99 -27.01 9.42
C LEU A 4 -48.17 -25.65 8.73
N SER A 5 -49.43 -25.27 8.47
CA SER A 5 -49.78 -23.94 7.96
C SER A 5 -49.37 -22.84 8.95
N LEU A 6 -49.62 -23.02 10.26
CA LEU A 6 -49.31 -22.01 11.28
C LEU A 6 -47.80 -21.78 11.46
N SER A 7 -46.99 -22.86 11.38
CA SER A 7 -45.52 -22.73 11.45
C SER A 7 -44.96 -22.01 10.22
N LEU A 8 -45.52 -22.26 9.04
CA LEU A 8 -45.06 -21.61 7.80
C LEU A 8 -45.35 -20.10 7.80
N THR A 9 -46.49 -19.66 8.36
CA THR A 9 -46.81 -18.23 8.48
C THR A 9 -45.93 -17.51 9.50
N CYS A 10 -45.58 -18.16 10.62
CA CYS A 10 -44.69 -17.56 11.62
C CYS A 10 -43.25 -17.35 11.10
N ILE A 11 -42.76 -18.29 10.28
CA ILE A 11 -41.43 -18.17 9.66
C ILE A 11 -41.41 -17.05 8.61
N LEU A 12 -42.48 -16.89 7.84
CA LEU A 12 -42.60 -15.81 6.85
C LEU A 12 -42.67 -14.42 7.50
N LEU A 13 -43.35 -14.31 8.66
CA LEU A 13 -43.42 -13.05 9.42
C LEU A 13 -42.09 -12.67 10.06
N ALA A 14 -41.31 -13.65 10.54
CA ALA A 14 -39.99 -13.40 11.13
C ALA A 14 -38.96 -12.89 10.10
N GLY A 15 -39.08 -13.31 8.82
CA GLY A 15 -38.22 -12.83 7.74
C GLY A 15 -38.44 -11.36 7.35
N LEU A 16 -39.63 -10.81 7.57
CA LEU A 16 -39.96 -9.42 7.21
C LEU A 16 -39.48 -8.38 8.24
N ILE A 17 -39.20 -8.79 9.48
CA ILE A 17 -38.72 -7.90 10.56
C ILE A 17 -37.18 -7.85 10.62
N ALA A 18 -36.50 -8.79 9.96
CA ALA A 18 -35.04 -8.92 10.00
C ALA A 18 -34.28 -7.89 9.15
N CYS A 19 -34.96 -7.02 8.40
CA CYS A 19 -34.33 -6.08 7.49
C CYS A 19 -34.82 -4.63 7.70
N SER A 20 -34.69 -4.10 8.92
CA SER A 20 -34.82 -2.66 9.16
C SER A 20 -33.81 -2.19 10.22
N SER A 21 -32.52 -2.20 9.86
CA SER A 21 -31.51 -1.44 10.59
C SER A 21 -31.34 -0.06 9.94
N THR A 22 -31.90 0.98 10.55
CA THR A 22 -31.61 2.37 10.19
C THR A 22 -30.23 2.73 10.74
N LEU A 23 -29.22 2.82 9.87
CA LEU A 23 -27.90 3.32 10.24
C LEU A 23 -27.97 4.84 10.39
N GLN A 24 -27.64 5.36 11.58
CA GLN A 24 -27.39 6.79 11.80
C GLN A 24 -26.06 7.17 11.15
N VAL A 25 -26.06 8.25 10.36
CA VAL A 25 -24.85 8.82 9.75
C VAL A 25 -24.02 9.47 10.85
N THR A 26 -22.88 8.87 11.20
CA THR A 26 -21.85 9.52 12.01
C THR A 26 -20.83 10.19 11.10
N THR A 27 -20.56 11.46 11.35
CA THR A 27 -19.48 12.24 10.74
C THR A 27 -18.13 11.80 11.32
N PRO A 28 -17.05 11.70 10.52
CA PRO A 28 -15.75 11.24 11.01
C PRO A 28 -15.09 12.27 11.94
N ASP A 29 -14.64 11.78 13.09
CA ASP A 29 -13.79 12.47 14.06
C ASP A 29 -12.31 12.35 13.64
N LEU A 30 -11.53 13.43 13.76
CA LEU A 30 -10.18 13.59 13.19
C LEU A 30 -9.05 13.42 14.22
N THR A 31 -9.31 12.80 15.36
CA THR A 31 -8.28 12.58 16.38
C THR A 31 -8.10 11.10 16.76
N GLY A 32 -6.88 10.60 16.54
CA GLY A 32 -6.31 9.44 17.26
C GLY A 32 -6.24 8.14 16.46
N ASP A 33 -5.00 7.72 16.18
CA ASP A 33 -4.55 6.45 15.61
C ASP A 33 -5.42 5.81 14.51
N ARG A 34 -4.89 5.84 13.28
CA ARG A 34 -5.42 5.07 12.16
C ARG A 34 -5.29 3.58 12.45
N ILE A 35 -6.25 3.01 13.18
CA ILE A 35 -6.58 1.59 13.06
C ILE A 35 -7.10 1.46 11.63
N VAL A 36 -6.25 0.97 10.72
CA VAL A 36 -6.72 0.51 9.41
C VAL A 36 -7.53 -0.76 9.69
N SER A 37 -8.80 -0.60 10.09
CA SER A 37 -9.78 -1.65 9.83
C SER A 37 -9.86 -1.73 8.32
N SER A 38 -9.11 -2.68 7.75
CA SER A 38 -9.31 -3.10 6.36
C SER A 38 -10.69 -3.74 6.31
N ASP A 39 -11.71 -2.89 6.23
CA ASP A 39 -13.10 -3.28 6.04
C ASP A 39 -13.30 -3.67 4.57
N THR A 40 -12.42 -4.54 4.09
CA THR A 40 -12.61 -5.29 2.87
C THR A 40 -13.52 -6.45 3.24
N ASN A 41 -14.82 -6.26 3.08
CA ASN A 41 -15.84 -7.32 3.19
C ASN A 41 -15.72 -8.38 2.07
N ARG A 42 -14.51 -8.57 1.54
CA ARG A 42 -14.16 -9.47 0.45
C ARG A 42 -12.83 -10.13 0.81
N THR A 43 -12.89 -11.42 1.10
CA THR A 43 -11.71 -12.28 1.26
C THR A 43 -11.63 -13.18 0.04
N LEU A 44 -10.47 -13.22 -0.63
CA LEU A 44 -10.24 -14.14 -1.75
C LEU A 44 -10.10 -15.56 -1.20
N TRP A 45 -11.08 -16.44 -1.46
CA TRP A 45 -11.07 -17.82 -0.96
C TRP A 45 -10.15 -18.75 -1.77
N GLY A 46 -9.73 -18.34 -2.96
CA GLY A 46 -8.80 -19.08 -3.80
C GLY A 46 -8.61 -18.41 -5.15
N LEU A 47 -7.41 -18.54 -5.71
CA LEU A 47 -7.10 -18.18 -7.09
C LEU A 47 -6.70 -19.46 -7.82
N TYR A 48 -7.25 -19.66 -9.02
CA TYR A 48 -7.02 -20.87 -9.81
C TYR A 48 -6.70 -20.47 -11.25
N ASP A 49 -5.65 -21.07 -11.81
CA ASP A 49 -5.42 -21.05 -13.24
C ASP A 49 -6.22 -22.19 -13.86
N VAL A 50 -7.09 -21.83 -14.80
CA VAL A 50 -7.93 -22.79 -15.53
C VAL A 50 -7.51 -22.77 -16.99
N SER A 51 -6.97 -23.89 -17.46
CA SER A 51 -6.73 -24.11 -18.89
C SER A 51 -7.70 -25.14 -19.43
N ILE A 52 -8.32 -24.79 -20.56
CA ILE A 52 -9.26 -25.66 -21.27
C ILE A 52 -8.61 -26.03 -22.59
N ASP A 53 -8.47 -27.33 -22.84
CA ASP A 53 -8.04 -27.84 -24.13
C ASP A 53 -9.22 -27.80 -25.12
N PRO A 54 -9.13 -27.05 -26.24
CA PRO A 54 -10.23 -26.90 -27.18
C PRO A 54 -10.56 -28.18 -27.97
N ASP A 55 -9.63 -29.12 -28.07
CA ASP A 55 -9.81 -30.35 -28.86
C ASP A 55 -10.44 -31.48 -28.04
N THR A 56 -10.07 -31.58 -26.75
CA THR A 56 -10.58 -32.60 -25.83
C THR A 56 -11.69 -32.09 -24.91
N LEU A 57 -11.88 -30.77 -24.84
CA LEU A 57 -12.81 -30.08 -23.92
C LEU A 57 -12.55 -30.37 -22.43
N GLU A 58 -11.38 -30.90 -22.10
CA GLU A 58 -10.98 -31.13 -20.72
C GLU A 58 -10.46 -29.84 -20.09
N ALA A 59 -10.92 -29.56 -18.86
CA ALA A 59 -10.50 -28.41 -18.08
C ALA A 59 -9.58 -28.84 -16.94
N THR A 60 -8.34 -28.33 -16.95
CA THR A 60 -7.39 -28.52 -15.86
C THR A 60 -7.36 -27.30 -14.96
N VAL A 61 -7.63 -27.50 -13.67
CA VAL A 61 -7.69 -26.44 -12.66
C VAL A 61 -6.49 -26.57 -11.72
N VAL A 62 -5.62 -25.57 -11.70
CA VAL A 62 -4.42 -25.54 -10.84
C VAL A 62 -4.56 -24.39 -9.84
N PRO A 63 -4.51 -24.66 -8.50
CA PRO A 63 -4.57 -23.60 -7.51
C PRO A 63 -3.30 -22.75 -7.55
N SER A 64 -3.44 -21.45 -7.74
CA SER A 64 -2.35 -20.48 -7.71
C SER A 64 -2.04 -20.11 -6.25
N ARG A 65 -1.30 -21.00 -5.58
CA ARG A 65 -0.98 -20.89 -4.14
C ARG A 65 -0.04 -19.72 -3.81
N THR A 66 0.75 -19.27 -4.78
CA THR A 66 1.75 -18.21 -4.59
C THR A 66 1.12 -16.81 -4.58
N ALA A 67 0.02 -16.61 -5.30
CA ALA A 67 -0.67 -15.32 -5.38
C ALA A 67 -1.54 -15.01 -4.14
N MET A 68 -1.78 -15.97 -3.26
CA MET A 68 -2.66 -15.82 -2.09
C MET A 68 -1.96 -15.24 -0.85
N PHE A 69 -0.67 -14.91 -0.93
CA PHE A 69 0.10 -14.45 0.22
C PHE A 69 0.65 -13.05 0.02
N MET A 70 0.09 -12.10 0.77
CA MET A 70 0.54 -10.72 0.80
C MET A 70 0.88 -10.39 2.26
N LEU A 71 2.18 -10.32 2.58
CA LEU A 71 2.63 -9.89 3.90
C LEU A 71 2.86 -8.39 3.89
N ASN A 72 2.23 -7.68 4.82
CA ASN A 72 2.65 -6.33 5.15
C ASN A 72 3.96 -6.41 5.93
N VAL A 73 5.05 -6.09 5.25
CA VAL A 73 6.42 -6.12 5.77
C VAL A 73 6.91 -4.73 6.19
N ASN A 74 6.04 -3.71 6.18
CA ASN A 74 6.40 -2.35 6.60
C ASN A 74 6.96 -2.32 8.02
N THR A 75 6.52 -3.22 8.89
CA THR A 75 7.06 -3.36 10.25
C THR A 75 8.54 -3.73 10.25
N PHE A 76 9.02 -4.57 9.33
CA PHE A 76 10.44 -4.93 9.26
C PHE A 76 11.32 -3.76 8.77
N MET A 77 10.77 -2.89 7.92
CA MET A 77 11.47 -1.73 7.38
C MET A 77 11.44 -0.53 8.34
N ASN A 78 10.27 -0.22 8.92
CA ASN A 78 10.07 0.99 9.72
C ASN A 78 10.52 0.86 11.18
N MET A 79 10.57 -0.37 11.73
CA MET A 79 10.99 -0.58 13.12
C MET A 79 12.51 -0.57 13.29
N ASN A 80 13.28 -0.59 12.19
CA ASN A 80 14.75 -0.59 12.24
C ASN A 80 15.32 0.50 11.33
N PRO A 81 15.39 1.77 11.80
CA PRO A 81 15.93 2.88 11.02
C PRO A 81 17.40 2.67 10.61
N THR A 82 18.12 1.76 11.26
CA THR A 82 19.49 1.35 10.93
C THR A 82 19.62 0.68 9.55
N ALA A 83 18.51 0.30 8.90
CA ALA A 83 18.56 -0.23 7.55
C ALA A 83 18.95 0.84 6.52
N VAL A 84 18.74 2.14 6.79
CA VAL A 84 19.13 3.23 5.88
C VAL A 84 20.46 3.83 6.34
N GLY A 85 21.49 3.68 5.51
CA GLY A 85 22.79 4.30 5.68
C GLY A 85 22.91 5.56 4.82
N LEU A 86 23.42 6.63 5.43
CA LEU A 86 23.75 7.88 4.75
C LEU A 86 25.23 8.18 4.96
N GLN A 87 25.96 8.39 3.87
CA GLN A 87 27.37 8.76 3.91
C GLN A 87 27.62 9.96 3.00
N ILE A 88 28.23 11.01 3.54
CA ILE A 88 28.70 12.13 2.74
C ILE A 88 29.99 11.69 2.05
N ILE A 89 29.95 11.60 0.72
CA ILE A 89 31.14 11.29 -0.10
C ILE A 89 31.97 12.56 -0.27
N ASP A 90 31.31 13.66 -0.63
CA ASP A 90 31.94 14.96 -0.84
C ASP A 90 30.96 16.08 -0.50
N GLY A 91 31.42 17.05 0.29
CA GLY A 91 30.69 18.27 0.63
C GLY A 91 31.53 19.53 0.47
N THR A 92 32.69 19.44 -0.20
CA THR A 92 33.60 20.58 -0.38
C THR A 92 32.97 21.72 -1.17
N GLN A 93 32.11 21.39 -2.13
CA GLN A 93 31.37 22.35 -2.96
C GLN A 93 30.07 22.85 -2.33
N LEU A 94 29.70 22.39 -1.14
CA LEU A 94 28.43 22.78 -0.50
C LEU A 94 28.34 24.29 -0.27
N LYS A 95 29.46 24.93 0.08
CA LYS A 95 29.49 26.38 0.37
C LYS A 95 29.63 27.25 -0.87
N THR A 96 30.14 26.71 -1.98
CA THR A 96 30.43 27.46 -3.20
C THR A 96 29.32 27.29 -4.23
N GLU A 97 28.90 26.05 -4.46
CA GLU A 97 27.95 25.66 -5.52
C GLU A 97 26.66 25.06 -4.95
N GLY A 98 26.56 24.87 -3.63
CA GLY A 98 25.39 24.24 -3.00
C GLY A 98 25.34 22.72 -3.18
N LEU A 99 26.43 22.11 -3.66
CA LEU A 99 26.46 20.69 -4.01
C LEU A 99 26.92 19.81 -2.85
N ILE A 100 26.22 18.70 -2.66
CA ILE A 100 26.61 17.63 -1.74
C ILE A 100 26.42 16.27 -2.42
N THR A 101 27.46 15.45 -2.37
CA THR A 101 27.43 14.09 -2.89
C THR A 101 27.21 13.13 -1.72
N LEU A 102 26.12 12.36 -1.79
CA LEU A 102 25.72 11.41 -0.76
C LEU A 102 25.69 10.00 -1.33
N ASN A 103 26.13 9.03 -0.53
CA ASN A 103 25.80 7.63 -0.72
C ASN A 103 24.62 7.29 0.19
N VAL A 104 23.55 6.77 -0.42
CA VAL A 104 22.38 6.29 0.31
C VAL A 104 22.32 4.78 0.10
N SER A 105 22.41 4.02 1.18
CA SER A 105 22.39 2.56 1.13
C SER A 105 21.23 2.00 1.94
N LEU A 106 20.59 0.94 1.44
CA LEU A 106 19.58 0.21 2.17
C LEU A 106 20.09 -1.22 2.46
N THR A 107 20.14 -1.59 3.74
CA THR A 107 20.51 -2.94 4.17
C THR A 107 19.26 -3.81 4.26
N HIS A 108 19.33 -5.02 3.70
CA HIS A 108 18.22 -5.97 3.76
C HIS A 108 17.85 -6.28 5.22
N PRO A 109 16.56 -6.15 5.62
CA PRO A 109 16.14 -6.24 7.02
C PRO A 109 16.29 -7.65 7.61
N LEU A 110 16.40 -8.69 6.75
CA LEU A 110 16.58 -10.09 7.16
C LEU A 110 17.93 -10.63 6.63
N PRO A 111 19.04 -10.44 7.35
CA PRO A 111 20.37 -10.80 6.86
C PRO A 111 20.55 -12.31 6.62
N THR A 112 19.79 -13.15 7.32
CA THR A 112 19.84 -14.62 7.18
C THR A 112 18.91 -15.16 6.10
N LYS A 113 18.06 -14.32 5.48
CA LYS A 113 17.05 -14.74 4.50
C LYS A 113 17.09 -13.85 3.25
N PRO A 114 18.20 -13.83 2.49
CA PRO A 114 18.35 -12.98 1.29
C PRO A 114 17.37 -13.35 0.17
N LYS A 115 16.80 -14.56 0.19
CA LYS A 115 15.78 -15.01 -0.77
C LYS A 115 14.42 -14.33 -0.59
N LEU A 116 14.23 -13.60 0.51
CA LEU A 116 13.02 -12.81 0.78
C LEU A 116 13.16 -11.37 0.28
N ALA A 117 14.07 -11.11 -0.66
CA ALA A 117 14.31 -9.80 -1.27
C ALA A 117 13.23 -9.34 -2.27
N GLY A 118 11.98 -9.81 -2.12
CA GLY A 118 10.84 -9.37 -2.94
C GLY A 118 10.32 -7.97 -2.55
N LEU A 119 11.20 -7.12 -2.02
CA LEU A 119 10.91 -5.77 -1.58
C LEU A 119 11.20 -4.82 -2.75
N ASP A 120 10.15 -4.30 -3.38
CA ASP A 120 10.29 -3.16 -4.28
C ASP A 120 10.30 -1.88 -3.43
N VAL A 121 11.49 -1.32 -3.22
CA VAL A 121 11.69 -0.14 -2.38
C VAL A 121 12.15 1.01 -3.25
N HIS A 122 11.39 2.10 -3.21
CA HIS A 122 11.78 3.36 -3.82
C HIS A 122 12.28 4.34 -2.77
N CYS A 123 13.30 5.11 -3.13
CA CYS A 123 13.73 6.26 -2.35
C CYS A 123 12.99 7.50 -2.86
N ALA A 124 12.48 8.31 -1.93
CA ALA A 124 11.89 9.61 -2.21
C ALA A 124 12.75 10.68 -1.54
N PHE A 125 13.21 11.65 -2.34
CA PHE A 125 13.88 12.84 -1.85
C PHE A 125 12.85 13.95 -1.72
N MET A 126 12.64 14.43 -0.49
CA MET A 126 11.68 15.49 -0.16
C MET A 126 12.41 16.72 0.36
N THR A 127 12.01 17.90 -0.11
CA THR A 127 12.63 19.18 0.28
C THR A 127 11.57 20.24 0.55
N ASP A 128 12.02 21.41 1.02
CA ASP A 128 11.19 22.60 0.98
C ASP A 128 10.81 22.95 -0.45
N SER A 129 9.69 23.66 -0.59
CA SER A 129 9.10 24.07 -1.86
C SER A 129 9.01 25.59 -1.94
N THR A 130 8.99 26.12 -3.16
CA THR A 130 8.91 27.57 -3.41
C THR A 130 7.86 27.93 -4.45
N ALA A 131 7.38 26.97 -5.26
CA ALA A 131 6.25 27.17 -6.15
C ALA A 131 5.04 26.34 -5.72
N THR A 132 3.86 26.76 -6.16
CA THR A 132 2.59 26.04 -5.97
C THR A 132 1.99 25.66 -7.31
N LEU A 133 1.15 24.62 -7.33
CA LEU A 133 0.48 24.19 -8.55
C LEU A 133 -0.54 25.25 -9.02
N THR A 134 -0.61 25.46 -10.33
CA THR A 134 -1.51 26.46 -10.93
C THR A 134 -2.99 26.23 -10.60
N TYR A 135 -3.39 24.96 -10.44
CA TYR A 135 -4.77 24.56 -10.20
C TYR A 135 -5.08 24.25 -8.74
N ASP A 136 -4.05 24.09 -7.90
CA ASP A 136 -4.19 23.85 -6.46
C ASP A 136 -3.06 24.53 -5.69
N PRO A 137 -3.28 25.75 -5.15
CA PRO A 137 -2.24 26.48 -4.45
C PRO A 137 -1.89 25.87 -3.08
N THR A 138 -2.62 24.85 -2.61
CA THR A 138 -2.30 24.13 -1.36
C THR A 138 -1.20 23.09 -1.55
N LEU A 139 -0.94 22.69 -2.81
CA LEU A 139 0.13 21.78 -3.18
C LEU A 139 1.32 22.58 -3.68
N ALA A 140 2.48 22.32 -3.08
CA ALA A 140 3.72 23.00 -3.37
C ALA A 140 4.77 22.02 -3.93
N TYR A 141 5.61 22.51 -4.82
CA TYR A 141 6.69 21.74 -5.43
C TYR A 141 7.98 22.55 -5.43
N ALA A 142 9.10 21.82 -5.43
CA ALA A 142 10.42 22.41 -5.43
C ALA A 142 10.80 22.92 -6.84
N VAL A 143 11.55 24.02 -6.91
CA VAL A 143 11.96 24.68 -8.15
C VAL A 143 13.47 24.69 -8.25
N ASP A 144 14.00 24.28 -9.41
CA ASP A 144 15.43 24.33 -9.68
C ASP A 144 15.99 25.75 -9.52
N GLY A 145 17.17 25.86 -8.90
CA GLY A 145 17.82 27.12 -8.55
C GLY A 145 17.34 27.78 -7.24
N TYR A 146 16.20 27.37 -6.68
CA TYR A 146 15.68 27.89 -5.40
C TYR A 146 15.62 26.81 -4.31
N ASN A 147 15.31 25.58 -4.69
CA ASN A 147 15.21 24.44 -3.77
C ASN A 147 16.27 23.39 -4.11
N PRO A 148 16.64 22.53 -3.15
CA PRO A 148 17.53 21.42 -3.43
C PRO A 148 16.91 20.47 -4.46
N VAL A 149 17.69 20.06 -5.45
CA VAL A 149 17.27 19.13 -6.51
C VAL A 149 18.21 17.95 -6.61
N LEU A 150 17.70 16.80 -7.01
CA LEU A 150 18.50 15.62 -7.25
C LEU A 150 19.13 15.68 -8.66
N LEU A 151 20.46 15.79 -8.73
CA LEU A 151 21.17 16.00 -9.99
C LEU A 151 21.47 14.71 -10.78
N ASN A 152 21.40 13.54 -10.13
CA ASN A 152 21.67 12.25 -10.76
C ASN A 152 20.65 11.19 -10.31
N PRO A 153 19.41 11.23 -10.81
CA PRO A 153 18.43 10.19 -10.52
C PRO A 153 18.85 8.87 -11.18
N ASP A 154 18.97 7.81 -10.39
CA ASP A 154 19.33 6.45 -10.81
C ASP A 154 18.16 5.68 -11.46
N GLY A 155 17.01 6.34 -11.66
CA GLY A 155 15.76 5.76 -12.17
C GLY A 155 14.91 5.07 -11.10
N TRP A 156 15.47 4.79 -9.92
CA TRP A 156 14.80 4.18 -8.76
C TRP A 156 14.43 5.20 -7.70
N THR A 157 15.17 6.32 -7.66
CA THR A 157 14.94 7.48 -6.82
C THR A 157 14.21 8.55 -7.63
N ARG A 158 13.03 8.97 -7.16
CA ARG A 158 12.23 10.02 -7.79
C ARG A 158 12.18 11.26 -6.91
N TRP A 159 12.09 12.41 -7.56
CA TRP A 159 11.84 13.69 -6.90
C TRP A 159 10.34 13.87 -6.69
N TYR A 160 9.98 14.27 -5.47
CA TYR A 160 8.61 14.61 -5.07
C TYR A 160 8.61 15.94 -4.32
#